data_AF-A0A1V4SC40-F1
#
_entry.id   AF-A0A1V4SC40-F1
#
_cell.length_a   1.000
_cell.length_b   1.000
_cell.length_c   1.000
_cell.angle_alpha   90.00
_cell.angle_beta   90.00
_cell.angle_gamma   90.00
#
_symmetry.space_group_name_H-M   'P 1'
#
loop_
_entity.id
_entity.type
_entity.pdbx_description
1 polymer ?
#
loop_
_entity_poly.entity_id
_entity_poly.type
_entity_poly.pdbx_seq_one_letter_code
_entity_poly.pdbx_strand_id
1 'polypeptide(L)'
;EGIGVIFYIHLFMISVLIAYFPFSKLMHFAGVFLSPTRNLSNNSRIKRHINPWNYPVKYHTYEEYEDEFREKMIEAGLPVDKQPEETGETGEKE
;
A
#
# COMPACT_ATOMS: atom_id res chain seq x y z
N GLU A 1 46.27 -26.31 38.87
CA GLU A 1 45.24 -27.20 38.27
C GLU A 1 44.55 -26.43 37.16
N GLY A 2 44.42 -27.04 35.97
CA GLY A 2 43.86 -26.38 34.78
C GLY A 2 42.35 -26.58 34.65
N ILE A 3 41.76 -25.95 33.64
CA ILE A 3 40.36 -26.15 33.27
C ILE A 3 40.18 -27.56 32.71
N GLY A 4 39.23 -28.32 33.25
CA GLY A 4 38.98 -29.71 32.85
C GLY A 4 38.41 -29.83 31.43
N VAL A 5 38.72 -30.93 30.75
CA VAL A 5 38.28 -31.22 29.35
C VAL A 5 36.76 -31.13 29.20
N ILE A 6 36.01 -31.52 30.24
CA ILE A 6 34.54 -31.47 30.25
C ILE A 6 34.00 -30.06 30.02
N PHE A 7 34.68 -29.02 30.51
CA PHE A 7 34.27 -27.63 30.29
C PHE A 7 34.31 -27.26 28.81
N TYR A 8 35.38 -27.62 28.12
CA TYR A 8 35.53 -27.33 26.68
C TYR A 8 34.51 -28.08 25.83
N ILE A 9 34.17 -29.32 26.20
CA ILE A 9 33.11 -30.09 25.53
C ILE A 9 31.76 -29.37 25.67
N HIS A 10 31.39 -28.93 26.88
CA HIS A 10 30.13 -28.21 27.11
C HIS A 10 30.09 -26.88 26.36
N LEU A 11 31.16 -26.09 26.44
CA LEU A 11 31.26 -24.79 25.77
C LEU A 11 31.14 -24.95 24.24
N PHE A 12 31.78 -25.98 23.69
CA PHE A 12 31.67 -26.31 22.28
C PHE A 12 30.23 -26.64 21.89
N MET A 13 29.55 -27.51 22.65
CA MET A 13 28.15 -27.86 22.38
C MET A 13 27.21 -26.65 22.45
N ILE A 14 27.38 -25.76 23.44
CA ILE A 14 26.60 -24.52 23.56
C ILE A 14 26.88 -23.60 22.37
N SER A 15 28.14 -23.46 21.96
CA SER A 15 28.51 -22.59 20.84
C SER A 15 27.91 -23.09 19.53
N VAL A 16 27.95 -24.41 19.29
CA VAL A 16 27.29 -25.05 18.13
C VAL A 16 25.78 -24.86 18.19
N LEU A 17 25.16 -25.01 19.36
CA LEU A 17 23.73 -24.79 19.54
C LEU A 17 23.33 -23.36 19.18
N ILE A 18 24.06 -22.35 19.67
CA ILE A 18 23.81 -20.94 19.38
C ILE A 18 24.02 -20.65 17.89
N ALA A 19 25.07 -21.20 17.27
CA ALA A 19 25.31 -21.03 15.83
C ALA A 19 24.21 -21.67 14.96
N TYR A 20 23.64 -22.80 15.39
CA TYR A 20 22.55 -23.47 14.69
C TYR A 20 21.17 -22.84 14.98
N PHE A 21 21.04 -22.17 16.13
CA PHE A 21 19.81 -21.52 16.58
C PHE A 21 19.12 -20.67 15.49
N PRO A 22 19.79 -19.74 14.77
CA PRO A 22 19.20 -18.93 13.67
C PRO A 22 18.50 -19.77 12.58
N PHE A 23 18.98 -20.98 12.33
CA PHE A 23 18.45 -21.88 11.29
C PHE A 23 17.36 -22.84 11.81
N SER A 24 17.11 -22.83 13.11
CA SER A 24 16.16 -23.72 13.75
C SER A 24 14.74 -23.15 13.79
N LYS A 25 13.77 -24.03 14.02
CA LYS A 25 12.37 -23.64 14.23
C LYS A 25 12.17 -22.77 15.49
N LEU A 26 13.07 -22.89 16.47
CA LEU A 26 12.95 -22.16 17.74
C LEU A 26 13.04 -20.65 17.55
N MET A 27 13.83 -20.14 16.60
CA MET A 27 13.95 -18.71 16.33
C MET A 27 12.64 -17.96 16.05
N HIS A 28 11.60 -18.69 15.64
CA HIS A 28 10.28 -18.11 15.45
C HIS A 28 9.71 -17.50 16.73
N PHE A 29 10.18 -17.89 17.92
CA PHE A 29 9.73 -17.30 19.19
C PHE A 29 9.99 -15.78 19.25
N ALA A 30 11.06 -15.29 18.62
CA ALA A 30 11.38 -13.86 18.58
C ALA A 30 10.29 -13.04 17.85
N GLY A 31 9.59 -13.67 16.90
CA GLY A 31 8.48 -13.07 16.15
C GLY A 31 7.27 -12.72 17.02
N VAL A 32 7.11 -13.35 18.19
CA VAL A 32 6.04 -13.00 19.13
C VAL A 32 6.23 -11.58 19.66
N PHE A 33 7.47 -11.23 20.01
CA PHE A 33 7.82 -9.91 20.55
C PHE A 33 7.92 -8.84 19.46
N LEU A 34 8.43 -9.21 18.28
CA LEU A 34 8.57 -8.32 17.13
C LEU A 34 7.30 -8.23 16.27
N SER A 35 6.16 -8.73 16.77
CA SER A 35 4.91 -8.70 16.02
C SER A 35 4.45 -7.26 15.76
N PRO A 36 3.91 -6.96 14.55
CA PRO A 36 3.47 -5.61 14.19
C PRO A 36 2.44 -5.04 15.18
N THR A 37 1.58 -5.88 15.75
CA THR A 37 0.58 -5.47 16.73
C THR A 37 1.17 -5.00 18.06
N ARG A 38 2.41 -5.37 18.38
CA ARG A 38 3.12 -4.95 19.61
C ARG A 38 4.13 -3.83 19.35
N ASN A 39 4.75 -3.81 18.19
CA ASN A 39 5.86 -2.89 17.88
C ASN A 39 5.44 -1.70 17.01
N LEU A 40 4.39 -1.81 16.20
CA LEU A 40 3.99 -0.74 15.28
C LEU A 40 2.99 0.20 15.94
N SER A 41 3.24 1.51 15.83
CA SER A 41 2.31 2.54 16.30
C SER A 41 0.99 2.49 15.54
N ASN A 42 -0.14 2.45 16.25
CA ASN A 42 -1.47 2.48 15.65
C ASN A 42 -1.89 3.92 15.25
N ASN A 43 -1.25 4.47 14.22
CA ASN A 43 -1.45 5.85 13.77
C ASN A 43 -2.09 5.95 12.38
N SER A 44 -2.70 4.87 11.88
CA SER A 44 -3.30 4.80 10.54
C SER A 44 -4.36 5.88 10.28
N ARG A 45 -5.04 6.35 11.33
CA ARG A 45 -6.05 7.42 11.27
C ARG A 45 -5.53 8.83 11.58
N ILE A 46 -4.33 8.95 12.13
CA ILE A 46 -3.74 10.25 12.53
C ILE A 46 -2.76 10.72 11.46
N LYS A 47 -2.02 9.79 10.83
CA LYS A 47 -1.00 10.10 9.84
C LYS A 47 -1.32 9.43 8.52
N ARG A 48 -1.53 10.25 7.48
CA ARG A 48 -1.56 9.75 6.10
C ARG A 48 -0.14 9.37 5.69
N HIS A 49 0.07 8.08 5.46
CA HIS A 49 1.34 7.57 4.94
C HIS A 49 1.28 7.63 3.40
N ILE A 50 2.04 8.55 2.82
CA ILE A 50 2.12 8.72 1.38
C ILE A 50 3.34 7.95 0.89
N ASN A 51 3.16 7.11 -0.13
CA ASN A 51 4.24 6.33 -0.72
C ASN A 51 5.26 7.25 -1.42
N PRO A 52 6.57 7.20 -1.09
CA PRO A 52 7.59 8.00 -1.76
C PRO A 52 7.74 7.68 -3.25
N TRP A 53 7.30 6.49 -3.68
CA TRP A 53 7.39 6.02 -5.07
C TRP A 53 6.19 6.40 -5.93
N ASN A 54 5.32 7.28 -5.44
CA ASN A 54 4.17 7.72 -6.23
C ASN A 54 4.65 8.70 -7.30
N TYR A 55 4.61 8.27 -8.56
CA TYR A 55 4.99 9.13 -9.69
C TYR A 55 3.90 10.19 -9.94
N PRO A 56 4.24 11.33 -10.57
CA PRO A 56 3.22 12.29 -10.98
C PRO A 56 2.30 11.65 -12.02
N VAL A 57 1.11 11.26 -11.59
CA VAL A 57 0.05 10.76 -12.46
C VAL A 57 -0.66 11.96 -13.07
N LYS A 58 -0.82 11.98 -14.41
CA LYS A 58 -1.70 12.95 -15.05
C LYS A 58 -3.13 12.63 -14.61
N TYR A 59 -3.76 13.56 -13.89
CA TYR A 59 -5.19 13.49 -13.61
C TYR A 59 -5.95 14.19 -14.72
N HIS A 60 -7.11 13.65 -15.07
CA HIS A 60 -8.08 14.34 -15.91
C HIS A 60 -8.95 15.21 -15.02
N THR A 61 -9.01 16.51 -15.28
CA THR A 61 -9.97 17.37 -14.58
C THR A 61 -11.38 17.05 -15.06
N TYR A 62 -12.38 17.43 -14.27
CA TYR A 62 -13.76 17.27 -14.70
C TYR A 62 -14.03 18.05 -16.00
N GLU A 63 -13.48 19.25 -16.13
CA GLU A 63 -13.61 20.08 -17.34
C GLU A 63 -13.03 19.38 -18.59
N GLU A 64 -11.83 18.79 -18.48
CA GLU A 64 -11.21 18.02 -19.57
C GLU A 64 -12.05 16.79 -19.95
N TYR A 65 -12.55 16.07 -18.94
CA TYR A 65 -13.42 14.91 -19.14
C TYR A 65 -14.75 15.30 -19.79
N GLU A 66 -15.39 16.37 -19.31
CA GLU A 66 -16.63 16.88 -19.87
C GLU A 66 -16.42 17.30 -21.32
N ASP A 67 -15.35 18.02 -21.65
CA ASP A 67 -15.09 18.44 -23.03
C ASP A 67 -14.81 17.23 -23.97
N GLU A 68 -14.21 16.15 -23.47
CA GLU A 68 -13.96 14.93 -24.25
C GLU A 68 -15.22 14.04 -24.41
N PHE A 69 -16.12 14.02 -23.43
CA PHE A 69 -17.20 13.02 -23.35
C PHE A 69 -18.61 13.61 -23.24
N ARG A 70 -18.78 14.93 -23.37
CA ARG A 70 -20.06 15.64 -23.19
C ARG A 70 -21.22 14.99 -23.93
N GLU A 71 -21.02 14.72 -25.22
CA GLU A 71 -22.06 14.18 -26.09
C GLU A 71 -22.57 12.83 -25.57
N LYS A 72 -21.65 11.96 -25.12
CA LYS A 72 -21.98 10.65 -24.55
C LYS A 72 -22.63 10.77 -23.17
N MET A 73 -22.25 11.77 -22.39
CA MET A 73 -22.86 12.04 -21.09
C MET A 73 -24.31 12.50 -21.25
N ILE A 74 -24.58 13.38 -22.21
CA ILE A 74 -25.92 13.85 -22.54
C ILE A 74 -26.79 12.70 -23.05
N GLU A 75 -26.26 11.87 -23.95
CA GLU A 75 -26.95 10.68 -24.46
C GLU A 75 -27.30 9.69 -23.33
N ALA A 76 -26.40 9.54 -22.35
CA ALA A 76 -26.61 8.73 -21.16
C ALA A 76 -27.52 9.39 -20.09
N GLY A 77 -28.02 10.61 -20.33
CA GLY A 77 -28.86 11.36 -19.40
C GLY A 77 -28.13 11.84 -18.13
N LEU A 78 -26.80 11.95 -18.19
CA LEU A 78 -25.98 12.46 -17.09
C LEU A 78 -26.00 14.00 -17.08
N PRO A 79 -26.04 14.64 -15.91
CA PRO A 79 -25.96 16.09 -15.81
C PRO A 79 -24.57 16.59 -16.23
N VAL A 80 -24.55 17.64 -17.05
CA VAL A 80 -23.35 18.32 -17.55
C VAL A 80 -23.40 19.79 -17.12
N ASP A 81 -22.25 20.36 -16.77
CA ASP A 81 -22.13 21.76 -16.35
C ASP A 81 -22.21 22.71 -17.55
N LYS A 82 -21.61 22.32 -18.67
CA LYS A 82 -21.64 23.05 -19.94
C LYS A 82 -22.71 22.45 -20.85
N GLN A 83 -23.93 22.97 -20.77
CA GLN A 83 -25.00 22.57 -21.68
C GLN A 83 -24.59 22.85 -23.14
N PRO A 84 -24.96 21.98 -24.09
CA PRO A 84 -24.78 22.29 -25.51
C PRO A 84 -25.64 23.51 -25.84
N GLU A 85 -25.08 24.46 -26.59
CA GLU A 85 -25.86 25.55 -27.19
C GLU A 85 -26.98 24.89 -28.02
N GLU A 86 -28.26 25.18 -27.71
CA GLU A 86 -29.37 24.70 -28.53
C GLU A 86 -29.14 25.21 -29.96
N THR A 87 -28.73 24.33 -30.87
CA THR A 87 -28.79 24.58 -32.30
C THR A 87 -30.27 24.69 -32.67
N GLY A 88 -30.79 25.91 -32.55
CA GLY A 88 -32.05 26.30 -33.16
C GLY A 88 -31.94 26.08 -34.65
N GLU A 89 -32.51 24.99 -35.14
CA GLU A 89 -33.09 24.83 -36.48
C GLU A 89 -33.66 23.41 -36.62
N THR A 90 -34.94 23.26 -36.31
CA THR A 90 -35.82 22.37 -37.09
C THR A 90 -37.01 23.21 -37.51
N GLY A 91 -36.87 23.81 -38.70
CA GLY A 91 -38.02 24.28 -39.43
C GLY A 91 -38.77 23.09 -40.01
N GLU A 92 -40.07 23.03 -39.78
CA GLU A 92 -41.00 22.65 -40.83
C GLU A 92 -42.29 23.46 -40.64
N LYS A 93 -42.58 24.24 -41.69
CA LYS A 93 -43.77 25.06 -41.85
C LYS A 93 -44.92 24.12 -42.21
N GLU A 94 -46.05 24.24 -41.50
CA GLU A 94 -47.37 23.84 -42.04
C GLU A 94 -47.84 24.81 -43.12
#